data_AF-A0A3P7S562-F1
#
_entry.id   AF-A0A3P7S562-F1
#
_cell.length_a   1.000
_cell.length_b   1.000
_cell.length_c   1.000
_cell.angle_alpha   90.00
_cell.angle_beta   90.00
_cell.angle_gamma   90.00
#
_symmetry.space_group_name_H-M   'P 1'
#
loop_
_entity.id
_entity.type
_entity.pdbx_description
1 polymer ?
#
loop_
_entity_poly.entity_id
_entity_poly.type
_entity_poly.pdbx_seq_one_letter_code
_entity_poly.pdbx_strand_id
1 'polypeptide(L)'
;MHTLIIDYIYDKISSQENLDSDEKAMIRYSLEVVVNTITKLLMVFVAFLLIGRPLEFFFILVCVVGLRSFSGGLHFESFWGCVIFTLIYFLGTLIISQLLPATDLLIYITCLIAFVITLLFAPVISPKRPRYPIKKIRRFKMASLIFIILYLGAYRVIGNHAFFEITLWGLIIHIIQLFIGKGVNYHVEKKTIHNLQ
;
A
#
# COMPACT_ATOMS: atom_id res chain seq x y z
N MET A 1 -21.04 4.80 -11.45
CA MET A 1 -20.41 3.63 -12.12
C MET A 1 -19.94 2.58 -11.13
N HIS A 2 -19.15 2.95 -10.12
CA HIS A 2 -18.68 2.01 -9.07
C HIS A 2 -19.81 1.31 -8.30
N THR A 3 -20.86 2.06 -7.93
CA THR A 3 -21.98 1.56 -7.14
C THR A 3 -22.75 0.46 -7.87
N LEU A 4 -23.05 0.62 -9.16
CA LEU A 4 -23.81 -0.38 -9.94
C LEU A 4 -23.12 -1.75 -10.02
N ILE A 5 -21.80 -1.77 -10.16
CA ILE A 5 -21.02 -3.03 -10.20
C ILE A 5 -21.03 -3.68 -8.81
N ILE A 6 -20.84 -2.87 -7.76
CA ILE A 6 -20.84 -3.35 -6.37
C ILE A 6 -22.21 -3.91 -6.01
N ASP A 7 -23.28 -3.18 -6.31
CA ASP A 7 -24.67 -3.57 -6.03
C ASP A 7 -25.01 -4.87 -6.79
N TYR A 8 -24.64 -4.99 -8.06
CA TYR A 8 -24.84 -6.23 -8.83
C TYR A 8 -24.13 -7.45 -8.23
N ILE A 9 -22.84 -7.31 -7.85
CA ILE A 9 -22.08 -8.43 -7.25
C ILE A 9 -22.62 -8.75 -5.85
N TYR A 10 -22.94 -7.73 -5.07
CA TYR A 10 -23.48 -7.86 -3.72
C TYR A 10 -24.83 -8.58 -3.72
N ASP A 11 -25.75 -8.20 -4.62
CA ASP A 11 -27.07 -8.82 -4.73
C ASP A 11 -26.96 -10.29 -5.14
N LYS A 12 -25.99 -10.62 -5.99
CA LYS A 12 -25.72 -12.01 -6.40
C LYS A 12 -25.15 -12.88 -5.28
N ILE A 13 -24.29 -12.33 -4.43
CA ILE A 13 -23.71 -13.07 -3.28
C ILE A 13 -24.73 -13.20 -2.15
N SER A 14 -25.42 -12.12 -1.82
CA SER A 14 -26.38 -12.08 -0.70
C SER A 14 -27.66 -12.87 -0.96
N SER A 15 -28.01 -13.16 -2.22
CA SER A 15 -29.13 -14.02 -2.57
C SER A 15 -28.84 -15.52 -2.48
N GLN A 16 -27.57 -15.92 -2.36
CA GLN A 16 -27.16 -17.33 -2.30
C GLN A 16 -26.83 -17.83 -0.89
N GLU A 17 -26.64 -16.93 0.07
CA GLU A 17 -26.13 -17.22 1.41
C GLU A 17 -27.03 -16.58 2.48
N ASN A 18 -27.32 -17.32 3.55
CA ASN A 18 -28.00 -16.77 4.73
C ASN A 18 -27.00 -16.03 5.62
N LEU A 19 -26.62 -14.83 5.19
CA LEU A 19 -25.65 -13.98 5.87
C LEU A 19 -26.29 -13.08 6.92
N ASP A 20 -25.61 -12.90 8.04
CA ASP A 20 -25.99 -11.92 9.06
C ASP A 20 -25.70 -10.46 8.61
N SER A 21 -26.10 -9.48 9.43
CA SER A 21 -25.91 -8.06 9.11
C SER A 21 -24.44 -7.64 9.03
N ASP A 22 -23.59 -8.21 9.87
CA ASP A 22 -22.17 -7.87 9.96
C ASP A 22 -21.39 -8.47 8.79
N GLU A 23 -21.74 -9.70 8.40
CA GLU A 23 -21.22 -10.38 7.21
C GLU A 23 -21.59 -9.62 5.94
N LYS A 24 -22.86 -9.19 5.80
CA LYS A 24 -23.32 -8.36 4.68
C LYS A 24 -22.54 -7.04 4.59
N ALA A 25 -22.38 -6.35 5.72
CA ALA A 25 -21.60 -5.12 5.78
C ALA A 25 -20.12 -5.35 5.40
N MET A 26 -19.52 -6.46 5.86
CA MET A 26 -18.15 -6.83 5.54
C MET A 26 -17.95 -7.12 4.05
N ILE A 27 -18.88 -7.84 3.41
CA ILE A 27 -18.82 -8.13 1.98
C ILE A 27 -18.93 -6.85 1.17
N ARG A 28 -19.91 -5.99 1.46
CA ARG A 28 -20.08 -4.71 0.76
C ARG A 28 -18.84 -3.84 0.86
N TYR A 29 -18.29 -3.68 2.07
CA TYR A 29 -17.06 -2.92 2.29
C TYR A 29 -15.88 -3.50 1.50
N SER A 30 -15.75 -4.83 1.50
CA SER A 30 -14.66 -5.51 0.79
C SER A 30 -14.76 -5.32 -0.73
N LEU A 31 -15.98 -5.38 -1.29
CA LEU A 31 -16.25 -5.06 -2.69
C LEU A 31 -15.91 -3.60 -3.02
N GLU A 32 -16.34 -2.65 -2.19
CA GLU A 32 -16.00 -1.23 -2.33
C GLU A 32 -14.47 -1.03 -2.38
N VAL A 33 -13.73 -1.65 -1.46
CA VAL A 33 -12.28 -1.56 -1.41
C VAL A 33 -11.63 -2.14 -2.66
N VAL A 34 -12.06 -3.31 -3.11
CA VAL A 34 -11.51 -3.98 -4.31
C VAL A 34 -11.77 -3.14 -5.56
N VAL A 35 -13.02 -2.75 -5.80
CA VAL A 35 -13.40 -1.96 -6.98
C VAL A 35 -12.67 -0.62 -6.98
N ASN A 36 -12.65 0.09 -5.86
CA ASN A 36 -11.94 1.37 -5.76
C ASN A 36 -10.43 1.22 -6.00
N THR A 37 -9.83 0.13 -5.52
CA THR A 37 -8.41 -0.15 -5.75
C THR A 37 -8.12 -0.42 -7.22
N ILE A 38 -8.93 -1.26 -7.88
CA ILE A 38 -8.77 -1.59 -9.31
C ILE A 38 -8.90 -0.33 -10.16
N THR A 39 -9.95 0.45 -9.98
CA THR A 39 -10.16 1.67 -10.77
C THR A 39 -9.04 2.68 -10.56
N LYS A 40 -8.58 2.86 -9.32
CA LYS A 40 -7.44 3.73 -9.04
C LYS A 40 -6.17 3.26 -9.76
N LEU A 41 -5.88 1.97 -9.74
CA LEU A 41 -4.72 1.42 -10.43
C LEU A 41 -4.83 1.57 -11.95
N LEU A 42 -6.03 1.40 -12.52
CA LEU A 42 -6.29 1.65 -13.94
C LEU A 42 -6.05 3.13 -14.31
N MET A 43 -6.50 4.07 -13.48
CA MET A 43 -6.26 5.50 -13.72
C MET A 43 -4.76 5.83 -13.73
N VAL A 44 -4.00 5.31 -12.76
CA VAL A 44 -2.54 5.51 -12.71
C VAL A 44 -1.84 4.80 -13.86
N PHE A 45 -2.30 3.61 -14.25
CA PHE A 45 -1.77 2.88 -15.40
C PHE A 45 -1.94 3.66 -16.71
N VAL A 46 -3.12 4.24 -16.95
CA VAL A 46 -3.36 5.11 -18.12
C VAL A 46 -2.40 6.30 -18.11
N ALA A 47 -2.16 6.93 -16.96
CA ALA A 47 -1.17 8.01 -16.87
C ALA A 47 0.24 7.55 -17.26
N PHE A 48 0.66 6.37 -16.83
CA PHE A 48 1.97 5.79 -17.20
C PHE A 48 2.05 5.35 -18.67
N LEU A 49 0.94 4.89 -19.26
CA LEU A 49 0.85 4.64 -20.69
C LEU A 49 1.05 5.91 -21.51
N LEU A 50 0.42 7.03 -21.10
CA LEU A 50 0.52 8.30 -21.81
C LEU A 50 1.95 8.87 -21.82
N ILE A 51 2.74 8.63 -20.78
CA ILE A 51 4.16 9.04 -20.73
C ILE A 51 5.12 7.98 -21.30
N GLY A 52 4.61 6.87 -21.84
CA GLY A 52 5.41 5.81 -22.46
C GLY A 52 6.22 4.95 -21.47
N ARG A 53 5.78 4.82 -20.21
CA ARG A 53 6.50 4.13 -19.12
C ARG A 53 5.73 2.97 -18.46
N PRO A 54 5.00 2.12 -19.20
CA PRO A 54 4.14 1.10 -18.57
C PRO A 54 4.92 0.03 -17.79
N LEU A 55 6.16 -0.28 -18.15
CA LEU A 55 6.96 -1.29 -17.44
C LEU A 55 7.36 -0.81 -16.05
N GLU A 56 7.74 0.46 -15.92
CA GLU A 56 8.05 1.10 -14.64
C GLU A 56 6.81 1.09 -13.73
N PHE A 57 5.61 1.31 -14.27
CA PHE A 57 4.36 1.18 -13.51
C PHE A 57 4.22 -0.23 -12.90
N PHE A 58 4.39 -1.28 -13.70
CA PHE A 58 4.24 -2.65 -13.21
C PHE A 58 5.29 -2.99 -12.15
N PHE A 59 6.52 -2.49 -12.31
CA PHE A 59 7.58 -2.70 -11.34
C PHE A 59 7.26 -2.01 -10.00
N ILE A 60 6.86 -0.73 -10.03
CA ILE A 60 6.40 0.00 -8.83
C ILE A 60 5.20 -0.72 -8.20
N LEU A 61 4.24 -1.16 -9.02
CA LEU A 61 3.05 -1.88 -8.56
C LEU A 61 3.44 -3.14 -7.79
N VAL A 62 4.22 -4.03 -8.40
CA VAL A 62 4.61 -5.30 -7.76
C VAL A 62 5.42 -5.03 -6.49
N CYS A 63 6.41 -4.15 -6.56
CA CYS A 63 7.34 -4.01 -5.46
C CYS A 63 6.77 -3.18 -4.31
N VAL A 64 6.26 -2.00 -4.60
CA VAL A 64 5.77 -1.09 -3.58
C VAL A 64 4.38 -1.49 -3.11
N VAL A 65 3.44 -1.74 -4.03
CA VAL A 65 2.06 -2.07 -3.62
C VAL A 65 2.02 -3.46 -3.00
N GLY A 66 2.86 -4.39 -3.46
CA GLY A 66 3.10 -5.66 -2.78
C GLY A 66 3.53 -5.48 -1.33
N LEU A 67 4.59 -4.71 -1.07
CA LEU A 67 5.06 -4.42 0.29
C LEU A 67 3.99 -3.71 1.14
N ARG A 68 3.30 -2.71 0.59
CA ARG A 68 2.22 -1.97 1.26
C ARG A 68 1.04 -2.85 1.65
N SER A 69 0.72 -3.84 0.84
CA SER A 69 -0.42 -4.73 1.12
C SER A 69 -0.24 -5.49 2.43
N PHE A 70 1.01 -5.75 2.83
CA PHE A 70 1.36 -6.40 4.10
C PHE A 70 1.70 -5.40 5.21
N SER A 71 2.44 -4.34 4.90
CA SER A 71 2.94 -3.39 5.91
C SER A 71 1.94 -2.27 6.27
N GLY A 72 0.92 -2.05 5.45
CA GLY A 72 -0.08 -1.01 5.63
C GLY A 72 0.33 0.33 5.02
N GLY A 73 -0.24 1.42 5.53
CA GLY A 73 0.02 2.76 5.01
C GLY A 73 -1.12 3.75 5.21
N LEU A 74 -0.98 4.92 4.56
CA LEU A 74 -2.00 5.96 4.59
C LEU A 74 -3.21 5.57 3.73
N HIS A 75 -4.39 5.82 4.29
CA HIS A 75 -5.67 5.73 3.60
C HIS A 75 -6.43 7.04 3.84
N PHE A 76 -6.75 7.73 2.74
CA PHE A 76 -7.55 8.95 2.78
C PHE A 76 -9.03 8.59 2.81
N GLU A 77 -9.85 9.46 3.40
CA GLU A 77 -11.30 9.26 3.44
C GLU A 77 -11.95 9.45 2.07
N SER A 78 -11.36 10.30 1.23
CA SER A 78 -11.83 10.54 -0.13
C SER A 78 -11.16 9.62 -1.14
N PHE A 79 -11.98 9.09 -2.06
CA PHE A 79 -11.51 8.31 -3.20
C PHE A 79 -10.50 9.09 -4.05
N TRP A 80 -10.83 10.34 -4.42
CA TRP A 80 -9.96 11.20 -5.22
C TRP A 80 -8.66 11.56 -4.49
N GLY A 81 -8.70 11.77 -3.17
CA GLY A 81 -7.48 11.96 -2.38
C GLY A 81 -6.54 10.75 -2.47
N CYS A 82 -7.09 9.55 -2.40
CA CYS A 82 -6.32 8.33 -2.62
C CYS A 82 -5.76 8.21 -4.04
N VAL A 83 -6.54 8.56 -5.06
CA VAL A 83 -6.11 8.50 -6.48
C VAL A 83 -4.94 9.47 -6.70
N ILE A 84 -5.12 10.74 -6.33
CA ILE A 84 -4.09 11.78 -6.47
C ILE A 84 -2.82 11.40 -5.73
N PHE A 85 -2.96 10.96 -4.47
CA PHE A 85 -1.80 10.52 -3.70
C PHE A 85 -1.08 9.33 -4.35
N THR A 86 -1.81 8.35 -4.88
CA THR A 86 -1.19 7.19 -5.54
C THR A 86 -0.51 7.60 -6.85
N LEU A 87 -1.09 8.54 -7.60
CA LEU A 87 -0.48 9.09 -8.80
C LEU A 87 0.81 9.86 -8.49
N ILE A 88 0.78 10.78 -7.52
CA ILE A 88 1.96 11.53 -7.05
C ILE A 88 3.03 10.58 -6.54
N TYR A 89 2.62 9.54 -5.79
CA TYR A 89 3.55 8.53 -5.29
C TYR A 89 4.28 7.86 -6.47
N PHE A 90 3.54 7.30 -7.43
CA PHE A 90 4.13 6.55 -8.55
C PHE A 90 4.98 7.43 -9.46
N LEU A 91 4.47 8.61 -9.85
CA LEU A 91 5.22 9.55 -10.67
C LEU A 91 6.43 10.11 -9.91
N GLY A 92 6.28 10.39 -8.62
CA GLY A 92 7.34 10.86 -7.76
C GLY A 92 8.50 9.86 -7.68
N THR A 93 8.23 8.57 -7.51
CA THR A 93 9.30 7.56 -7.49
C THR A 93 10.05 7.49 -8.81
N LEU A 94 9.33 7.59 -9.94
CA LEU A 94 9.93 7.59 -11.27
C LEU A 94 10.79 8.84 -11.54
N ILE A 95 10.26 10.01 -11.21
CA ILE A 95 10.94 11.29 -11.46
C ILE A 95 12.18 11.40 -10.56
N ILE A 96 12.04 11.09 -9.27
CA ILE A 96 13.14 11.19 -8.32
C ILE A 96 14.25 10.21 -8.70
N SER A 97 13.94 8.99 -9.14
CA SER A 97 14.98 8.05 -9.57
C SER A 97 15.77 8.53 -10.78
N GLN A 98 15.15 9.29 -11.68
CA GLN A 98 15.84 9.86 -12.85
C GLN A 98 16.70 11.06 -12.48
N LEU A 99 16.26 11.86 -11.49
CA LEU A 99 16.99 13.05 -11.04
C LEU A 99 18.12 12.72 -10.07
N LEU A 100 17.93 11.69 -9.24
CA LEU A 100 18.85 11.28 -8.18
C LEU A 100 19.15 9.77 -8.29
N PRO A 101 20.09 9.38 -9.17
CA PRO A 101 20.56 8.01 -9.26
C PRO A 101 21.11 7.53 -7.93
N ALA A 102 20.82 6.29 -7.58
CA ALA A 102 21.18 5.74 -6.28
C ALA A 102 22.58 5.14 -6.28
N THR A 103 23.33 5.36 -5.19
CA THR A 103 24.57 4.61 -4.93
C THR A 103 24.26 3.29 -4.24
N ASP A 104 25.17 2.32 -4.37
CA ASP A 104 25.12 1.07 -3.62
C ASP A 104 24.94 1.30 -2.11
N LEU A 105 25.69 2.27 -1.58
CA LEU A 105 25.62 2.64 -0.17
C LEU A 105 24.22 3.10 0.22
N LEU A 106 23.59 3.94 -0.60
CA LEU A 106 22.22 4.42 -0.35
C LEU A 106 21.22 3.26 -0.34
N ILE A 107 21.37 2.29 -1.25
CA ILE A 107 20.52 1.10 -1.31
C ILE A 107 20.64 0.27 -0.04
N TYR A 108 21.86 -0.03 0.40
CA TYR A 108 22.08 -0.82 1.62
C TYR A 108 21.54 -0.12 2.88
N ILE A 109 21.81 1.17 3.04
CA ILE A 109 21.34 1.95 4.18
C ILE A 109 19.82 2.02 4.18
N THR A 110 19.20 2.29 3.03
CA THR A 110 17.74 2.36 2.92
C THR A 110 17.10 1.02 3.25
N CYS A 111 17.64 -0.10 2.77
CA CYS A 111 17.11 -1.43 3.08
C CYS A 111 17.21 -1.73 4.59
N LEU A 112 18.33 -1.36 5.23
CA LEU A 112 18.51 -1.53 6.67
C LEU A 112 17.48 -0.70 7.45
N ILE A 113 17.32 0.58 7.10
CA ILE A 113 16.31 1.45 7.74
C ILE A 113 14.91 0.89 7.50
N ALA A 114 14.59 0.49 6.27
CA ALA A 114 13.30 -0.11 5.92
C ALA A 114 12.99 -1.34 6.78
N PHE A 115 13.99 -2.20 6.96
CA PHE A 115 13.88 -3.40 7.77
C PHE A 115 13.58 -3.07 9.23
N VAL A 116 14.35 -2.16 9.85
CA VAL A 116 14.16 -1.73 11.24
C VAL A 116 12.79 -1.08 11.43
N ILE A 117 12.39 -0.17 10.54
CA ILE A 117 11.09 0.51 10.64
C ILE A 117 9.94 -0.47 10.45
N THR A 118 10.05 -1.39 9.52
CA THR A 118 9.04 -2.44 9.32
C THR A 118 8.95 -3.36 10.54
N LEU A 119 10.08 -3.70 11.16
CA LEU A 119 10.11 -4.51 12.37
C LEU A 119 9.38 -3.81 13.54
N LEU A 120 9.57 -2.51 13.69
CA LEU A 120 9.01 -1.72 14.79
C LEU A 120 7.53 -1.34 14.57
N PHE A 121 7.18 -0.85 13.37
CA PHE A 121 5.89 -0.19 13.14
C PHE A 121 4.90 -0.96 12.27
N ALA A 122 5.35 -1.91 11.44
CA ALA A 122 4.42 -2.67 10.62
C ALA A 122 3.69 -3.77 11.42
N PRO A 123 2.48 -4.17 11.01
CA PRO A 123 1.63 -3.48 10.04
C PRO A 123 0.98 -2.23 10.65
N VAL A 124 0.95 -1.13 9.90
CA VAL A 124 0.17 0.08 10.24
C VAL A 124 -1.24 -0.10 9.71
N ILE A 125 -2.12 -0.62 10.56
CA ILE A 125 -3.53 -0.91 10.22
C ILE A 125 -4.37 0.33 10.45
N SER A 126 -5.17 0.75 9.47
CA SER A 126 -6.10 1.87 9.63
C SER A 126 -7.15 1.56 10.73
N PRO A 127 -7.52 2.54 11.57
CA PRO A 127 -8.57 2.37 12.59
C PRO A 127 -9.92 1.96 12.02
N LYS A 128 -10.16 2.23 10.72
CA LYS A 128 -11.39 1.85 10.02
C LYS A 128 -11.43 0.37 9.61
N ARG A 129 -10.32 -0.36 9.70
CA ARG A 129 -10.26 -1.78 9.39
C ARG A 129 -10.61 -2.61 10.62
N PRO A 130 -11.21 -3.81 10.44
CA PRO A 130 -11.48 -4.70 11.55
C PRO A 130 -10.17 -5.13 12.24
N ARG A 131 -10.28 -5.42 13.55
CA ARG A 131 -9.15 -5.92 14.34
C ARG A 131 -8.76 -7.31 13.83
N TYR A 132 -7.47 -7.49 13.52
CA TYR A 132 -6.95 -8.78 13.09
C TYR A 132 -6.42 -9.60 14.29
N PRO A 133 -6.52 -10.94 14.24
CA PRO A 133 -5.89 -11.78 15.25
C PRO A 133 -4.35 -11.64 15.19
N ILE A 134 -3.70 -11.78 16.35
CA ILE A 134 -2.24 -11.61 16.50
C ILE A 134 -1.46 -12.48 15.49
N LYS A 135 -1.92 -13.70 15.22
CA LYS A 135 -1.31 -14.60 14.22
C LYS A 135 -1.27 -13.97 12.82
N LYS A 136 -2.33 -13.27 12.39
CA LYS A 136 -2.41 -12.60 11.09
C LYS A 136 -1.51 -11.37 11.03
N ILE A 137 -1.46 -10.59 12.11
CA ILE A 137 -0.54 -9.44 12.24
C ILE A 137 0.92 -9.89 12.11
N ARG A 138 1.31 -10.98 12.79
CA ARG A 138 2.66 -11.54 12.68
C ARG A 138 3.00 -11.99 11.26
N ARG A 139 2.06 -12.66 10.56
CA ARG A 139 2.25 -13.06 9.15
C ARG A 139 2.48 -11.86 8.24
N PHE A 140 1.70 -10.78 8.39
CA PHE A 140 1.88 -9.55 7.61
C PHE A 140 3.24 -8.88 7.87
N LYS A 141 3.67 -8.82 9.14
CA LYS A 141 5.02 -8.34 9.47
C LYS A 141 6.09 -9.20 8.81
N MET A 142 6.02 -10.53 8.95
CA MET A 142 6.99 -11.45 8.34
C MET A 142 7.02 -11.31 6.81
N ALA A 143 5.87 -11.26 6.15
CA ALA A 143 5.79 -11.07 4.71
C ALA A 143 6.47 -9.76 4.27
N SER A 144 6.27 -8.67 5.02
CA SER A 144 6.91 -7.38 4.75
C SER A 144 8.43 -7.43 4.90
N LEU A 145 8.93 -8.12 5.94
CA LEU A 145 10.37 -8.27 6.16
C LEU A 145 11.02 -9.18 5.11
N ILE A 146 10.38 -10.30 4.77
CA ILE A 146 10.82 -11.19 3.69
C ILE A 146 10.88 -10.42 2.37
N PHE A 147 9.89 -9.58 2.08
CA PHE A 147 9.89 -8.76 0.87
C PHE A 147 11.15 -7.87 0.78
N ILE A 148 11.52 -7.18 1.87
CA ILE A 148 12.72 -6.32 1.91
C ILE A 148 14.00 -7.16 1.71
N ILE A 149 14.08 -8.34 2.32
CA ILE A 149 15.22 -9.26 2.15
C ILE A 149 15.31 -9.74 0.69
N LEU A 150 14.19 -10.13 0.08
CA LEU A 150 14.14 -10.56 -1.31
C LEU A 150 14.52 -9.44 -2.27
N TYR A 151 14.07 -8.21 -2.02
CA TYR A 151 14.47 -7.04 -2.79
C TYR A 151 16.00 -6.84 -2.74
N LEU A 152 16.59 -6.88 -1.55
CA LEU A 152 18.03 -6.73 -1.39
C LEU A 152 18.82 -7.88 -2.04
N GLY A 153 18.33 -9.12 -1.90
CA GLY A 153 18.92 -10.30 -2.55
C GLY A 153 18.88 -10.20 -4.08
N ALA A 154 17.74 -9.78 -4.64
CA ALA A 154 17.58 -9.56 -6.07
C ALA A 154 18.54 -8.46 -6.58
N TYR A 155 18.67 -7.36 -5.83
CA TYR A 155 19.64 -6.30 -6.16
C TYR A 155 21.07 -6.83 -6.23
N ARG A 156 21.47 -7.67 -5.26
CA ARG A 156 22.82 -8.26 -5.24
C ARG A 156 23.12 -9.19 -6.40
N VAL A 157 22.12 -9.91 -6.91
CA VAL A 157 22.30 -10.88 -8.00
C VAL A 157 22.25 -10.19 -9.36
N ILE A 158 21.32 -9.26 -9.56
CA ILE A 158 21.08 -8.60 -10.85
C ILE A 158 22.00 -7.39 -11.04
N GLY A 159 22.40 -6.73 -9.95
CA GLY A 159 23.20 -5.51 -9.97
C GLY A 159 22.38 -4.25 -10.19
N ASN A 160 23.07 -3.14 -10.48
CA ASN A 160 22.41 -1.86 -10.65
C ASN A 160 21.59 -1.82 -11.96
N HIS A 161 20.28 -1.64 -11.83
CA HIS A 161 19.34 -1.48 -12.92
C HIS A 161 18.32 -0.40 -12.53
N ALA A 162 17.85 0.38 -13.51
CA ALA A 162 16.92 1.51 -13.27
C ALA A 162 15.68 1.14 -12.44
N PHE A 163 15.20 -0.11 -12.57
CA PHE A 163 14.07 -0.64 -11.81
C PHE A 163 14.33 -0.72 -10.29
N PHE A 164 15.55 -1.05 -9.88
CA PHE A 164 15.94 -1.02 -8.47
C PHE A 164 16.00 0.41 -7.94
N GLU A 165 16.53 1.35 -8.72
CA GLU A 165 16.56 2.76 -8.31
C GLU A 165 15.15 3.34 -8.13
N ILE A 166 14.24 3.09 -9.08
CA ILE A 166 12.82 3.47 -8.98
C ILE A 166 12.19 2.90 -7.70
N THR A 167 12.46 1.62 -7.43
CA THR A 167 11.85 0.94 -6.28
C THR A 167 12.46 1.37 -4.96
N LEU A 168 13.75 1.72 -4.94
CA LEU A 168 14.41 2.30 -3.78
C LEU A 168 13.71 3.58 -3.33
N TRP A 169 13.46 4.49 -4.26
CA TRP A 169 12.73 5.73 -3.96
C TRP A 169 11.30 5.44 -3.50
N GLY A 170 10.65 4.43 -4.06
CA GLY A 170 9.39 3.91 -3.53
C GLY A 170 9.52 3.45 -2.08
N LEU A 171 10.53 2.65 -1.76
CA LEU A 171 10.78 2.16 -0.42
C LEU A 171 10.99 3.32 0.57
N ILE A 172 11.74 4.35 0.19
CA ILE A 172 11.95 5.56 1.00
C ILE A 172 10.61 6.26 1.29
N ILE A 173 9.80 6.54 0.26
CA ILE A 173 8.50 7.20 0.45
C ILE A 173 7.57 6.31 1.30
N HIS A 174 7.65 4.99 1.15
CA HIS A 174 6.86 4.06 1.95
C HIS A 174 7.26 4.06 3.43
N ILE A 175 8.55 4.11 3.75
CA ILE A 175 9.03 4.25 5.13
C ILE A 175 8.47 5.52 5.77
N ILE A 176 8.61 6.66 5.07
CA ILE A 176 8.06 7.96 5.52
C ILE A 176 6.57 7.82 5.78
N GLN A 177 5.86 7.14 4.88
CA GLN A 177 4.44 6.93 5.04
C GLN A 177 4.07 6.06 6.25
N LEU A 178 4.83 5.00 6.56
CA LEU A 178 4.57 4.18 7.75
C LEU A 178 4.70 5.02 9.03
N PHE A 179 5.70 5.90 9.09
CA PHE A 179 5.84 6.86 10.19
C PHE A 179 4.62 7.77 10.33
N ILE A 180 4.21 8.44 9.23
CA ILE A 180 3.06 9.35 9.25
C ILE A 180 1.78 8.58 9.61
N GLY A 181 1.55 7.41 9.01
CA GLY A 181 0.38 6.58 9.29
C GLY A 181 0.30 6.15 10.75
N LYS A 182 1.43 5.81 11.36
CA LYS A 182 1.47 5.49 12.80
C LYS A 182 1.09 6.69 13.67
N GLY A 183 1.56 7.89 13.33
CA GLY A 183 1.20 9.14 14.00
C GLY A 183 -0.29 9.49 13.86
N VAL A 184 -0.85 9.33 12.66
CA VAL A 184 -2.29 9.54 12.41
C VAL A 184 -3.13 8.58 13.25
N ASN A 185 -2.78 7.29 13.27
CA ASN A 185 -3.49 6.30 14.09
C ASN A 185 -3.48 6.68 15.57
N TYR A 186 -2.33 7.10 16.09
CA TYR A 186 -2.20 7.54 17.49
C TYR A 186 -3.10 8.75 17.80
N HIS A 187 -3.17 9.73 16.89
CA HIS A 187 -4.06 10.88 17.07
C HIS A 187 -5.54 10.50 17.07
N VAL A 188 -5.95 9.61 16.16
CA VAL A 188 -7.34 9.12 16.09
C VAL A 188 -7.70 8.35 17.37
N GLU A 189 -6.84 7.44 17.83
CA GLU A 189 -7.05 6.70 19.08
C GLU A 189 -7.22 7.64 20.29
N LYS A 190 -6.37 8.66 20.41
CA LYS A 190 -6.46 9.65 21.49
C LYS A 190 -7.76 10.45 21.46
N LYS A 191 -8.21 10.88 20.27
CA LYS A 191 -9.47 11.62 20.10
C LYS A 191 -10.69 10.77 20.44
N THR A 192 -10.68 9.48 20.06
CA THR A 192 -11.75 8.54 20.41
C THR A 192 -11.86 8.33 21.92
N ILE A 193 -10.73 8.20 22.63
CA ILE A 193 -10.72 8.06 24.09
C ILE A 193 -11.28 9.32 24.77
N HIS A 194 -10.89 10.52 24.30
CA HIS A 194 -11.37 11.77 24.88
C HIS A 194 -12.88 11.97 24.70
N ASN A 195 -13.45 11.52 23.58
CA ASN A 195 -14.90 11.64 23.32
C ASN A 195 -15.76 10.63 24.11
N LEU A 196 -15.15 9.65 24.78
CA LEU A 196 -15.84 8.64 25.61
C LEU A 196 -15.84 9.01 27.11
N GLN A 197 -15.17 10.11 27.49
CA GLN A 197 -15.14 10.69 28.84
C GLN A 197 -16.06 11.91 28.91
#